data_AF-A0AAD7IMX1-F1
#
_entry.id   AF-A0AAD7IMX1-F1
#
_cell.length_a   1.000
_cell.length_b   1.000
_cell.length_c   1.000
_cell.angle_alpha   90.00
_cell.angle_beta   90.00
_cell.angle_gamma   90.00
#
_symmetry.space_group_name_H-M   'P 1'
#
loop_
_entity.id
_entity.type
_entity.pdbx_description
1 polymer ?
#
loop_
_entity_poly.entity_id
_entity_poly.type
_entity_poly.pdbx_seq_one_letter_code
_entity_poly.pdbx_strand_id
1 'polypeptide(L)'
;MSASRAHLLKLALPLISEHGFTRTALARSVLHLPTAQAYTEPLSDTAVSALFGQGTLARRALIGAWMDAGLESMRKDALHARLEYNEPVLAHLPEAFALLASPESGIPPVDPLPALKHAARVADEACYLSADQSLRLSWYLKRGSLIGVYSAAELHQLTSPQSAHAFLDSLLSASSAIESSVKDVKQFSSYVFRSWAGIIKSRDIL
;
A
#
# COMPACT_ATOMS: atom_id res chain seq x y z
N MET A 1 -27.02 -14.41 -13.57
CA MET A 1 -25.70 -13.89 -14.00
C MET A 1 -24.75 -14.07 -12.84
N SER A 2 -23.60 -14.73 -13.04
CA SER A 2 -22.62 -14.94 -11.96
C SER A 2 -21.91 -13.62 -11.65
N ALA A 3 -21.69 -13.32 -10.37
CA ALA A 3 -20.92 -12.15 -9.97
C ALA A 3 -19.47 -12.25 -10.45
N SER A 4 -18.92 -11.18 -11.02
CA SER A 4 -17.55 -11.20 -11.52
C SER A 4 -16.55 -11.22 -10.36
N ARG A 5 -15.40 -11.85 -10.57
CA ARG A 5 -14.27 -11.88 -9.61
C ARG A 5 -13.92 -10.48 -9.07
N ALA A 6 -13.88 -9.48 -9.96
CA ALA A 6 -13.56 -8.10 -9.57
C ALA A 6 -14.64 -7.48 -8.67
N HIS A 7 -15.91 -7.76 -8.93
CA HIS A 7 -17.02 -7.30 -8.09
C HIS A 7 -16.93 -7.92 -6.70
N LEU A 8 -16.68 -9.23 -6.62
CA LEU A 8 -16.55 -9.92 -5.33
C LEU A 8 -15.35 -9.44 -4.52
N LEU A 9 -14.21 -9.13 -5.17
CA LEU A 9 -13.07 -8.50 -4.50
C LEU A 9 -13.45 -7.14 -3.88
N LYS A 10 -14.20 -6.31 -4.60
CA LYS A 10 -14.68 -5.01 -4.07
C LYS A 10 -15.59 -5.19 -2.86
N LEU A 11 -16.50 -6.17 -2.91
CA LEU A 11 -17.39 -6.50 -1.78
C LEU A 11 -16.63 -7.11 -0.59
N ALA A 12 -15.46 -7.71 -0.81
CA ALA A 12 -14.62 -8.25 0.26
C ALA A 12 -13.84 -7.17 1.04
N LEU A 13 -13.58 -5.99 0.45
CA LEU A 13 -12.73 -4.96 1.07
C LEU A 13 -13.23 -4.51 2.46
N PRO A 14 -14.54 -4.20 2.65
CA PRO A 14 -15.03 -3.78 3.96
C PRO A 14 -14.96 -4.89 5.01
N LEU A 15 -14.88 -6.17 4.59
CA LEU A 15 -14.83 -7.33 5.48
C LEU A 15 -13.43 -7.56 6.06
N ILE A 16 -12.41 -6.88 5.56
CA ILE A 16 -11.02 -7.06 6.00
C ILE A 16 -10.83 -6.56 7.44
N SER A 17 -11.55 -5.52 7.87
CA SER A 17 -11.45 -5.04 9.26
C SER A 17 -11.84 -6.12 10.27
N GLU A 18 -12.85 -6.94 9.95
CA GLU A 18 -13.35 -8.02 10.80
C GLU A 18 -12.61 -9.34 10.58
N HIS A 19 -12.25 -9.68 9.34
CA HIS A 19 -11.77 -11.02 8.96
C HIS A 19 -10.30 -11.05 8.50
N GLY A 20 -9.64 -9.91 8.43
CA GLY A 20 -8.30 -9.77 7.88
C GLY A 20 -8.19 -10.12 6.40
N PHE A 21 -6.96 -10.19 5.90
CA PHE A 21 -6.66 -10.57 4.51
C PHE A 21 -6.74 -12.10 4.32
N THR A 22 -7.94 -12.65 4.49
CA THR A 22 -8.18 -14.09 4.58
C THR A 22 -9.11 -14.61 3.48
N ARG A 23 -9.09 -15.93 3.28
CA ARG A 23 -10.03 -16.64 2.41
C ARG A 23 -11.47 -16.52 2.92
N THR A 24 -11.66 -16.37 4.23
CA THR A 24 -12.97 -16.14 4.85
C THR A 24 -13.60 -14.82 4.42
N ALA A 25 -12.81 -13.72 4.37
CA ALA A 25 -13.28 -12.44 3.86
C ALA A 25 -13.77 -12.57 2.40
N LEU A 26 -13.02 -13.27 1.55
CA LEU A 26 -13.42 -13.56 0.17
C LEU A 26 -14.67 -14.44 0.09
N ALA A 27 -14.75 -15.49 0.92
CA ALA A 27 -15.88 -16.40 0.92
C ALA A 27 -17.19 -15.70 1.31
N ARG A 28 -17.12 -14.74 2.24
CA ARG A 28 -18.28 -13.97 2.71
C ARG A 28 -18.72 -12.85 1.77
N SER A 29 -17.87 -12.43 0.82
CA SER A 29 -18.21 -11.35 -0.12
C SER A 29 -19.52 -11.57 -0.90
N VAL A 30 -19.87 -12.83 -1.21
CA VAL A 30 -21.13 -13.17 -1.91
C VAL A 30 -22.40 -12.88 -1.11
N LEU A 31 -22.29 -12.82 0.22
CA LEU A 31 -23.40 -12.48 1.10
C LEU A 31 -23.81 -11.00 0.97
N HIS A 32 -22.92 -10.18 0.40
CA HIS A 32 -23.13 -8.74 0.19
C HIS A 32 -23.56 -8.41 -1.26
N LEU A 33 -23.87 -9.42 -2.07
CA LEU A 33 -24.44 -9.20 -3.39
C LEU A 33 -25.86 -8.60 -3.28
N PRO A 34 -26.30 -7.77 -4.25
CA PRO A 34 -27.66 -7.25 -4.29
C PRO A 34 -28.70 -8.38 -4.21
N THR A 35 -29.85 -8.12 -3.57
CA THR A 35 -30.86 -9.14 -3.17
C THR A 35 -31.27 -10.11 -4.29
N ALA A 36 -31.27 -9.68 -5.56
CA ALA A 36 -31.56 -10.54 -6.71
C ALA A 36 -30.51 -11.65 -6.96
N GLN A 37 -29.36 -11.59 -6.29
CA GLN A 37 -28.20 -12.48 -6.41
C GLN A 37 -27.65 -12.89 -5.03
N ALA A 38 -28.39 -12.62 -3.95
CA ALA A 38 -27.91 -12.84 -2.60
C ALA A 38 -27.78 -14.33 -2.29
N TYR A 39 -26.57 -14.74 -1.94
CA TYR A 39 -26.31 -16.06 -1.39
C TYR A 39 -26.62 -16.04 0.11
N THR A 40 -27.11 -17.15 0.65
CA THR A 40 -27.36 -17.33 2.09
C THR A 40 -26.15 -17.88 2.83
N GLU A 41 -25.22 -18.50 2.11
CA GLU A 41 -24.03 -19.15 2.66
C GLU A 41 -22.75 -18.61 1.98
N PRO A 42 -21.61 -18.56 2.70
CA PRO A 42 -20.33 -18.22 2.11
C PRO A 42 -19.93 -19.19 0.98
N LEU A 43 -19.05 -18.74 0.10
CA LEU A 43 -18.44 -19.63 -0.90
C LEU A 43 -17.69 -20.79 -0.24
N SER A 44 -17.79 -21.98 -0.87
CA SER A 44 -16.94 -23.11 -0.51
C SER A 44 -15.46 -22.81 -0.80
N ASP A 45 -14.54 -23.49 -0.11
CA ASP A 45 -13.11 -23.29 -0.34
C ASP A 45 -12.68 -23.59 -1.79
N THR A 46 -13.32 -24.57 -2.43
CA THR A 46 -13.12 -24.86 -3.85
C THR A 46 -13.53 -23.69 -4.74
N ALA A 47 -14.65 -23.03 -4.45
CA ALA A 47 -15.10 -21.86 -5.20
C ALA A 47 -14.17 -20.66 -4.97
N VAL A 48 -13.71 -20.44 -3.74
CA VAL A 48 -12.69 -19.42 -3.44
C VAL A 48 -11.40 -19.69 -4.24
N SER A 49 -10.94 -20.94 -4.27
CA SER A 49 -9.78 -21.34 -5.07
C SER A 49 -9.96 -21.09 -6.56
N ALA A 50 -11.13 -21.44 -7.11
CA ALA A 50 -11.43 -21.26 -8.52
C ALA A 50 -11.50 -19.78 -8.93
N LEU A 51 -12.02 -18.91 -8.06
CA LEU A 51 -12.23 -17.49 -8.36
C LEU A 51 -10.98 -16.63 -8.07
N PHE A 52 -10.26 -16.93 -6.98
CA PHE A 52 -9.20 -16.03 -6.47
C PHE A 52 -7.81 -16.66 -6.46
N GLY A 53 -7.70 -17.97 -6.67
CA GLY A 53 -6.44 -18.72 -6.67
C GLY A 53 -6.29 -19.64 -5.46
N GLN A 54 -5.38 -20.60 -5.58
CA GLN A 54 -5.14 -21.61 -4.54
C GLN A 54 -4.32 -21.05 -3.38
N GLY A 55 -4.60 -21.51 -2.17
CA GLY A 55 -3.82 -21.19 -0.97
C GLY A 55 -3.65 -19.68 -0.74
N THR A 56 -2.40 -19.24 -0.68
CA THR A 56 -2.00 -17.84 -0.44
C THR A 56 -2.30 -16.90 -1.61
N LEU A 57 -2.49 -17.42 -2.84
CA LEU A 57 -2.79 -16.60 -4.02
C LEU A 57 -4.11 -15.85 -3.86
N ALA A 58 -5.13 -16.48 -3.27
CA ALA A 58 -6.40 -15.80 -2.95
C ALA A 58 -6.18 -14.62 -2.00
N ARG A 59 -5.36 -14.81 -0.97
CA ARG A 59 -5.04 -13.76 0.01
C ARG A 59 -4.27 -12.62 -0.66
N ARG A 60 -3.27 -12.94 -1.49
CA ARG A 60 -2.53 -11.95 -2.29
C ARG A 60 -3.43 -11.19 -3.25
N ALA A 61 -4.43 -11.83 -3.86
CA ALA A 61 -5.41 -11.15 -4.70
C ALA A 61 -6.25 -10.14 -3.90
N LEU A 62 -6.62 -10.47 -2.66
CA LEU A 62 -7.33 -9.54 -1.78
C LEU A 62 -6.44 -8.37 -1.34
N ILE A 63 -5.16 -8.63 -1.02
CA ILE A 63 -4.19 -7.58 -0.70
C ILE A 63 -3.99 -6.64 -1.90
N GLY A 64 -3.84 -7.19 -3.10
CA GLY A 64 -3.75 -6.40 -4.33
C GLY A 64 -4.97 -5.53 -4.55
N ALA A 65 -6.18 -6.08 -4.37
CA ALA A 65 -7.42 -5.33 -4.48
C ALA A 65 -7.53 -4.20 -3.45
N TRP A 66 -7.04 -4.41 -2.22
CA TRP A 66 -6.96 -3.37 -1.20
C TRP A 66 -5.99 -2.25 -1.59
N MET A 67 -4.80 -2.59 -2.11
CA MET A 67 -3.82 -1.62 -2.58
C MET A 67 -4.37 -0.80 -3.77
N ASP A 68 -5.05 -1.45 -4.70
CA ASP A 68 -5.68 -0.81 -5.86
C ASP A 68 -6.78 0.16 -5.43
N ALA A 69 -7.68 -0.26 -4.54
CA ALA A 69 -8.72 0.61 -4.00
C ALA A 69 -8.15 1.78 -3.18
N GLY A 70 -7.04 1.56 -2.48
CA GLY A 70 -6.31 2.62 -1.78
C GLY A 70 -5.74 3.66 -2.74
N LEU A 71 -5.23 3.26 -3.91
CA LEU A 71 -4.82 4.18 -4.98
C LEU A 71 -6.02 4.96 -5.53
N GLU A 72 -7.13 4.29 -5.83
CA GLU A 72 -8.36 4.92 -6.33
C GLU A 72 -8.95 5.94 -5.34
N SER A 73 -8.65 5.81 -4.04
CA SER A 73 -9.12 6.74 -3.00
C SER A 73 -8.28 8.02 -2.87
N MET A 74 -7.12 8.10 -3.54
CA MET A 74 -6.19 9.23 -3.40
C MET A 74 -6.79 10.52 -3.97
N ARG A 75 -6.47 11.65 -3.32
CA ARG A 75 -6.91 13.01 -3.67
C ARG A 75 -5.75 14.00 -3.58
N LYS A 76 -6.02 15.31 -3.61
CA LYS A 76 -5.00 16.38 -3.62
C LYS A 76 -3.90 16.22 -2.54
N ASP A 77 -4.23 15.71 -1.35
CA ASP A 77 -3.28 15.33 -0.29
C ASP A 77 -2.96 13.83 -0.36
N ALA A 78 -2.40 13.42 -1.49
CA ALA A 78 -2.43 12.04 -1.96
C ALA A 78 -1.82 11.02 -0.98
N LEU A 79 -0.67 11.34 -0.39
CA LEU A 79 0.01 10.45 0.55
C LEU A 79 -0.73 10.37 1.91
N HIS A 80 -1.34 11.46 2.37
CA HIS A 80 -2.18 11.42 3.58
C HIS A 80 -3.42 10.59 3.34
N ALA A 81 -4.13 10.82 2.23
CA ALA A 81 -5.30 10.04 1.85
C ALA A 81 -4.98 8.54 1.76
N ARG A 82 -3.80 8.20 1.22
CA ARG A 82 -3.37 6.81 1.15
C ARG A 82 -3.07 6.22 2.53
N LEU A 83 -2.45 6.96 3.46
CA LEU A 83 -2.27 6.50 4.85
C LEU A 83 -3.62 6.36 5.57
N GLU A 84 -4.52 7.35 5.44
CA GLU A 84 -5.87 7.31 6.01
C GLU A 84 -6.62 6.05 5.57
N TYR A 85 -6.48 5.66 4.30
CA TYR A 85 -7.12 4.45 3.77
C TYR A 85 -6.72 3.17 4.51
N ASN A 86 -5.50 3.10 5.07
CA ASN A 86 -5.02 1.94 5.83
C ASN A 86 -5.63 1.83 7.23
N GLU A 87 -6.11 2.94 7.82
CA GLU A 87 -6.53 3.02 9.22
C GLU A 87 -7.52 1.93 9.66
N PRO A 88 -8.57 1.58 8.87
CA PRO A 88 -9.56 0.60 9.27
C PRO A 88 -9.01 -0.83 9.40
N VAL A 89 -7.84 -1.11 8.84
CA VAL A 89 -7.27 -2.47 8.76
C VAL A 89 -5.82 -2.55 9.27
N LEU A 90 -5.33 -1.54 10.00
CA LEU A 90 -3.95 -1.47 10.48
C LEU A 90 -3.50 -2.73 11.22
N ALA A 91 -4.39 -3.33 12.02
CA ALA A 91 -4.09 -4.56 12.75
C ALA A 91 -3.75 -5.76 11.84
N HIS A 92 -4.25 -5.76 10.59
CA HIS A 92 -4.09 -6.86 9.63
C HIS A 92 -2.99 -6.59 8.59
N LEU A 93 -2.51 -5.35 8.47
CA LEU A 93 -1.50 -4.98 7.48
C LEU A 93 -0.12 -5.61 7.71
N PRO A 94 0.40 -5.78 8.94
CA PRO A 94 1.68 -6.45 9.14
C PRO A 94 1.69 -7.87 8.57
N GLU A 95 0.62 -8.63 8.77
CA GLU A 95 0.48 -9.97 8.20
C GLU A 95 0.37 -9.93 6.66
N ALA A 96 -0.39 -8.97 6.11
CA ALA A 96 -0.50 -8.78 4.68
C ALA A 96 0.85 -8.47 4.02
N PHE A 97 1.63 -7.56 4.61
CA PHE A 97 2.96 -7.22 4.10
C PHE A 97 3.95 -8.37 4.27
N ALA A 98 3.92 -9.11 5.37
CA ALA A 98 4.72 -10.31 5.54
C ALA A 98 4.38 -11.35 4.46
N LEU A 99 3.10 -11.52 4.13
CA LEU A 99 2.67 -12.39 3.06
C LEU A 99 3.18 -11.91 1.71
N LEU A 100 3.06 -10.61 1.38
CA LEU A 100 3.58 -10.07 0.13
C LEU A 100 5.09 -10.25 -0.01
N ALA A 101 5.82 -10.02 1.08
CA ALA A 101 7.26 -10.15 1.15
C ALA A 101 7.74 -11.61 1.15
N SER A 102 6.86 -12.59 1.34
CA SER A 102 7.21 -14.00 1.22
C SER A 102 7.37 -14.38 -0.27
N PRO A 103 8.45 -15.06 -0.67
CA PRO A 103 8.61 -15.54 -2.05
C PRO A 103 7.52 -16.58 -2.39
N GLU A 104 6.98 -16.53 -3.60
CA GLU A 104 6.04 -17.56 -4.10
C GLU A 104 6.75 -18.89 -4.41
N SER A 105 8.04 -18.80 -4.73
CA SER A 105 8.89 -19.95 -5.03
C SER A 105 10.36 -19.55 -4.89
N GLY A 106 11.13 -20.32 -4.10
CA GLY A 106 12.60 -20.22 -4.04
C GLY A 106 13.17 -19.30 -2.97
N ILE A 107 14.49 -19.05 -3.09
CA ILE A 107 15.33 -18.16 -2.29
C ILE A 107 15.50 -16.87 -3.11
N PRO A 108 15.45 -15.64 -2.53
CA PRO A 108 15.74 -15.22 -1.15
C PRO A 108 14.60 -15.39 -0.14
N PRO A 109 14.88 -15.34 1.18
CA PRO A 109 13.86 -15.47 2.24
C PRO A 109 12.82 -14.34 2.26
N VAL A 110 13.11 -13.22 1.58
CA VAL A 110 12.25 -12.03 1.50
C VAL A 110 12.32 -11.46 0.09
N ASP A 111 11.16 -11.19 -0.52
CA ASP A 111 11.02 -10.50 -1.79
C ASP A 111 10.55 -9.05 -1.57
N PRO A 112 11.41 -8.04 -1.77
CA PRO A 112 11.04 -6.64 -1.59
C PRO A 112 10.27 -6.06 -2.80
N LEU A 113 10.21 -6.76 -3.94
CA LEU A 113 9.66 -6.23 -5.18
C LEU A 113 8.17 -5.84 -5.06
N PRO A 114 7.29 -6.61 -4.38
CA PRO A 114 5.89 -6.22 -4.22
C PRO A 114 5.72 -4.92 -3.45
N ALA A 115 6.48 -4.73 -2.36
CA ALA A 115 6.44 -3.50 -1.56
C ALA A 115 6.95 -2.29 -2.35
N LEU A 116 8.06 -2.46 -3.09
CA LEU A 116 8.61 -1.39 -3.93
C LEU A 116 7.63 -1.02 -5.06
N LYS A 117 6.99 -2.00 -5.70
CA LYS A 117 5.97 -1.76 -6.73
C LYS A 117 4.75 -1.02 -6.16
N HIS A 118 4.29 -1.40 -4.97
CA HIS A 118 3.21 -0.70 -4.26
C HIS A 118 3.57 0.78 -4.02
N ALA A 119 4.71 1.05 -3.39
CA ALA A 119 5.17 2.42 -3.14
C ALA A 119 5.39 3.22 -4.43
N ALA A 120 5.89 2.58 -5.50
CA ALA A 120 6.04 3.20 -6.82
C ALA A 120 4.72 3.63 -7.44
N ARG A 121 3.66 2.83 -7.29
CA ARG A 121 2.32 3.18 -7.78
C ARG A 121 1.71 4.33 -6.97
N VAL A 122 1.89 4.33 -5.65
CA VAL A 122 1.44 5.44 -4.78
C VAL A 122 2.16 6.73 -5.16
N ALA A 123 3.48 6.68 -5.34
CA ALA A 123 4.25 7.85 -5.77
C ALA A 123 3.84 8.35 -7.16
N ASP A 124 3.55 7.44 -8.09
CA ASP A 124 3.05 7.81 -9.42
C ASP A 124 1.71 8.55 -9.35
N GLU A 125 0.75 7.98 -8.62
CA GLU A 125 -0.57 8.58 -8.42
C GLU A 125 -0.47 9.94 -7.71
N ALA A 126 0.37 10.05 -6.68
CA ALA A 126 0.62 11.31 -5.99
C ALA A 126 1.21 12.37 -6.92
N CYS A 127 2.16 12.00 -7.77
CA CYS A 127 2.71 12.92 -8.75
C CYS A 127 1.66 13.32 -9.80
N TYR A 128 0.84 12.38 -10.28
CA TYR A 128 -0.26 12.66 -11.21
C TYR A 128 -1.27 13.66 -10.63
N LEU A 129 -1.72 13.43 -9.39
CA LEU A 129 -2.67 14.29 -8.67
C LEU A 129 -2.08 15.67 -8.34
N SER A 130 -0.76 15.79 -8.24
CA SER A 130 -0.09 17.07 -8.01
C SER A 130 -0.08 18.01 -9.24
N ALA A 131 -0.53 17.53 -10.41
CA ALA A 131 -0.55 18.27 -11.68
C ALA A 131 0.80 18.93 -12.05
N ASP A 132 1.90 18.32 -11.61
CA ASP A 132 3.24 18.90 -11.74
C ASP A 132 3.74 18.81 -13.19
N GLN A 133 4.09 19.96 -13.77
CA GLN A 133 4.63 20.10 -15.13
C GLN A 133 6.16 19.99 -15.16
N SER A 134 6.75 19.28 -14.19
CA SER A 134 8.20 19.17 -14.05
C SER A 134 8.85 18.46 -15.26
N LEU A 135 10.05 18.93 -15.64
CA LEU A 135 10.84 18.34 -16.73
C LEU A 135 11.15 16.86 -16.43
N ARG A 136 11.42 16.06 -17.47
CA ARG A 136 11.57 14.59 -17.37
C ARG A 136 12.52 14.11 -16.26
N LEU A 137 13.63 14.81 -16.00
CA LEU A 137 14.61 14.42 -14.97
C LEU A 137 14.17 14.78 -13.55
N SER A 138 13.58 15.96 -13.33
CA SER A 138 13.06 16.35 -12.01
C SER A 138 11.85 15.50 -11.63
N TRP A 139 11.05 15.07 -12.60
CA TRP A 139 9.98 14.10 -12.40
C TRP A 139 10.46 12.77 -11.80
N TYR A 140 11.53 12.17 -12.35
CA TYR A 140 12.07 10.91 -11.83
C TYR A 140 12.67 11.05 -10.43
N LEU A 141 13.33 12.18 -10.15
CA LEU A 141 13.88 12.47 -8.82
C LEU A 141 12.75 12.64 -7.79
N LYS A 142 11.72 13.42 -8.14
CA LYS A 142 10.53 13.60 -7.30
C LYS A 142 9.86 12.26 -7.00
N ARG A 143 9.61 11.45 -8.04
CA ARG A 143 9.01 10.12 -7.86
C ARG A 143 9.87 9.22 -6.97
N GLY A 144 11.18 9.20 -7.19
CA GLY A 144 12.12 8.44 -6.34
C GLY A 144 12.08 8.88 -4.87
N SER A 145 11.99 10.19 -4.62
CA SER A 145 11.83 10.73 -3.27
C SER A 145 10.50 10.30 -2.64
N LEU A 146 9.39 10.48 -3.36
CA LEU A 146 8.06 10.10 -2.87
C LEU A 146 7.92 8.60 -2.58
N ILE A 147 8.55 7.73 -3.40
CA ILE A 147 8.58 6.28 -3.15
C ILE A 147 9.07 6.01 -1.74
N GLY A 148 10.23 6.55 -1.38
CA GLY A 148 10.79 6.23 -0.09
C GLY A 148 10.21 7.06 1.07
N VAL A 149 9.75 8.30 0.84
CA VAL A 149 8.96 9.06 1.83
C VAL A 149 7.73 8.25 2.23
N TYR A 150 6.96 7.78 1.24
CA TYR A 150 5.77 6.99 1.50
C TYR A 150 6.12 5.64 2.14
N SER A 151 7.16 4.94 1.66
CA SER A 151 7.58 3.65 2.23
C SER A 151 7.96 3.77 3.70
N ALA A 152 8.70 4.81 4.07
CA ALA A 152 9.06 5.09 5.46
C ALA A 152 7.82 5.43 6.30
N ALA A 153 6.92 6.28 5.77
CA ALA A 153 5.71 6.66 6.47
C ALA A 153 4.73 5.49 6.69
N GLU A 154 4.54 4.63 5.68
CA GLU A 154 3.69 3.44 5.79
C GLU A 154 4.27 2.43 6.78
N LEU A 155 5.59 2.20 6.76
CA LEU A 155 6.23 1.34 7.75
C LEU A 155 6.09 1.90 9.17
N HIS A 156 6.29 3.21 9.34
CA HIS A 156 6.07 3.90 10.61
C HIS A 156 4.61 3.84 11.06
N GLN A 157 3.66 3.86 10.13
CA GLN A 157 2.24 3.71 10.42
C GLN A 157 1.93 2.34 11.06
N LEU A 158 2.63 1.28 10.67
CA LEU A 158 2.42 -0.06 11.23
C LEU A 158 2.86 -0.17 12.70
N THR A 159 3.86 0.61 13.11
CA THR A 159 4.43 0.55 14.46
C THR A 159 3.95 1.68 15.37
N SER A 160 3.62 2.85 14.80
CA SER A 160 3.26 4.06 15.53
C SER A 160 2.16 4.86 14.82
N PRO A 161 0.94 4.30 14.69
CA PRO A 161 -0.15 4.86 13.87
C PRO A 161 -0.48 6.32 14.18
N GLN A 162 -0.52 6.70 15.46
CA GLN A 162 -0.96 8.03 15.89
C GLN A 162 -0.03 9.15 15.42
N SER A 163 1.22 8.81 15.07
CA SER A 163 2.24 9.78 14.64
C SER A 163 2.58 9.69 13.16
N ALA A 164 1.89 8.83 12.39
CA ALA A 164 2.20 8.55 10.99
C ALA A 164 2.08 9.78 10.09
N HIS A 165 1.02 10.57 10.23
CA HIS A 165 0.82 11.79 9.45
C HIS A 165 1.86 12.86 9.77
N ALA A 166 2.12 13.12 11.05
CA ALA A 166 3.17 14.07 11.45
C ALA A 166 4.58 13.61 11.00
N PHE A 167 4.81 12.30 10.95
CA PHE A 167 6.05 11.75 10.42
C PHE A 167 6.15 11.95 8.90
N LEU A 168 5.07 11.69 8.15
CA LEU A 168 4.97 11.97 6.73
C LEU A 168 5.25 13.45 6.42
N ASP A 169 4.64 14.38 7.16
CA ASP A 169 4.87 15.83 7.02
C ASP A 169 6.35 16.19 7.21
N SER A 170 7.00 15.57 8.21
CA SER A 170 8.42 15.80 8.47
C SER A 170 9.32 15.30 7.34
N LEU A 171 8.98 14.17 6.73
CA LEU A 171 9.70 13.60 5.58
C LEU A 171 9.50 14.43 4.31
N LEU A 172 8.27 14.88 4.06
CA LEU A 172 7.96 15.77 2.92
C LEU A 172 8.70 17.10 3.05
N SER A 173 8.68 17.71 4.23
CA SER A 173 9.38 18.96 4.51
C SER A 173 10.89 18.83 4.34
N ALA A 174 11.47 17.70 4.79
CA ALA A 174 12.88 17.40 4.59
C ALA A 174 13.20 17.20 3.11
N SER A 175 12.38 16.46 2.36
CA SER A 175 12.54 16.26 0.91
C SER A 175 12.52 17.58 0.14
N SER A 176 11.55 18.46 0.41
CA SER A 176 11.40 19.74 -0.31
C SER A 176 12.56 20.70 -0.02
N ALA A 177 13.06 20.75 1.21
CA ALA A 177 14.20 21.60 1.57
C ALA A 177 15.49 21.18 0.85
N ILE A 178 15.63 19.89 0.54
CA ILE A 178 16.76 19.36 -0.22
C ILE A 178 16.58 19.65 -1.71
N GLU A 179 15.37 19.51 -2.27
CA GLU A 179 15.09 19.89 -3.67
C GLU A 179 15.41 21.37 -3.95
N SER A 180 15.11 22.29 -3.02
CA SER A 180 15.42 23.72 -3.18
C SER A 180 16.92 24.05 -3.05
N SER A 181 17.72 23.14 -2.48
CA SER A 181 19.12 23.39 -2.12
C SER A 181 20.14 22.75 -3.07
N VAL A 182 19.71 21.89 -4.00
CA VAL A 182 20.64 21.06 -4.79
C VAL A 182 20.68 21.51 -6.26
N LYS A 183 21.85 22.02 -6.68
CA LYS A 183 22.24 22.16 -8.10
C LYS A 183 22.91 20.90 -8.68
N ASP A 184 23.30 19.93 -7.84
CA ASP A 184 24.05 18.73 -8.23
C ASP A 184 23.42 17.40 -7.75
N VAL A 185 22.91 16.62 -8.71
CA VAL A 185 22.10 15.39 -8.53
C VAL A 185 22.78 14.28 -7.71
N LYS A 186 24.12 14.19 -7.70
CA LYS A 186 24.84 13.14 -6.96
C LYS A 186 24.80 13.33 -5.44
N GLN A 187 24.64 14.56 -4.96
CA GLN A 187 24.62 14.84 -3.54
C GLN A 187 23.25 14.49 -2.93
N PHE A 188 22.16 14.68 -3.68
CA PHE A 188 20.79 14.39 -3.25
C PHE A 188 20.58 12.95 -2.72
N SER A 189 21.01 11.93 -3.47
CA SER A 189 20.73 10.52 -3.12
C SER A 189 21.41 10.09 -1.81
N SER A 190 22.67 10.49 -1.61
CA SER A 190 23.43 10.16 -0.40
C SER A 190 22.90 10.88 0.85
N TYR A 191 22.32 12.09 0.68
CA TYR A 191 21.80 12.89 1.79
C TYR A 191 20.37 12.50 2.19
N VAL A 192 19.49 12.19 1.24
CA VAL A 192 18.14 11.66 1.55
C VAL A 192 18.26 10.37 2.34
N PHE A 193 19.14 9.45 1.92
CA PHE A 193 19.40 8.21 2.65
C PHE A 193 19.94 8.46 4.07
N ARG A 194 20.87 9.40 4.24
CA ARG A 194 21.43 9.77 5.56
C ARG A 194 20.41 10.49 6.45
N SER A 195 19.54 11.31 5.88
CA SER A 195 18.48 12.02 6.60
C SER A 195 17.45 11.04 7.13
N TRP A 196 17.01 10.09 6.31
CA TRP A 196 16.10 9.04 6.75
C TRP A 196 16.75 8.13 7.80
N ALA A 197 18.01 7.74 7.60
CA ALA A 197 18.76 7.00 8.61
C ALA A 197 18.91 7.78 9.93
N GLY A 198 19.12 9.09 9.86
CA GLY A 198 19.22 9.96 11.03
C GLY A 198 17.90 10.09 11.79
N ILE A 199 16.78 10.26 11.08
CA ILE A 199 15.45 10.38 11.69
C ILE A 199 15.01 9.04 12.31
N ILE A 200 15.28 7.92 11.64
CA ILE A 200 15.03 6.57 12.16
C ILE A 200 15.86 6.35 13.43
N LYS A 201 17.13 6.76 13.43
CA LYS A 201 18.03 6.64 14.58
C LYS A 201 17.72 7.60 15.72
N SER A 202 17.20 8.80 15.46
CA SER A 202 16.95 9.82 16.48
C SER A 202 15.63 9.65 17.25
N ARG A 203 14.78 8.71 16.82
CA ARG A 203 13.46 8.47 17.42
C ARG A 203 13.37 7.16 18.24
N ASP A 204 14.50 6.51 18.56
CA ASP A 204 14.56 5.23 19.30
C ASP A 204 13.59 4.16 18.75
N ILE A 205 13.64 3.96 17.43
CA ILE A 205 12.92 2.87 16.76
C ILE A 205 13.97 1.86 16.27
N LEU A 206 14.64 1.19 17.21
CA LEU A 206 15.29 -0.12 17.10
C LEU A 206 15.39 -0.76 18.48
#